data_AF-A0A956RVL1-F1
#
_entry.id   AF-A0A956RVL1-F1
#
_cell.length_a   1.000
_cell.length_b   1.000
_cell.length_c   1.000
_cell.angle_alpha   90.00
_cell.angle_beta   90.00
_cell.angle_gamma   90.00
#
_symmetry.space_group_name_H-M   'P 1'
#
loop_
_entity.id
_entity.type
_entity.pdbx_description
1 polymer ?
#
loop_
_entity_poly.entity_id
_entity_poly.type
_entity_poly.pdbx_seq_one_letter_code
_entity_poly.pdbx_strand_id
1 'polypeptide(L)'
;YRMRGLSQVLATGLMVYGGGIVLADLGEIMPSIAVELGSLAPVLTVFATLMVIHAFRKMDEMENLAGAVALVSLLLLAIVMLGAEQPQWLVLLAALISGVVGVLGFNLLCRLRGRALAWLGSGGVMVLGLLLAWLLIGMSQGAARVITPVIALWLLAIPLIDVLAVLIRRVGHGQPLFAPDRFHLHHLLLRAGFRATDAVLMIVLLQGLLGVVSLAGLFEGVGDGWMLAGFLAVAAGWVWAVFRTERCLPALRRLQHRLGWARAESQGVFVGHFGLEAAVRVACTLQDEVTADSEYDLQVYQLDKDSDDPRLYALLETPLAEGSRCAWELEQRVRRLRKSFSALDGVEVRQYVRRAEHERRVQQRIVAQDQRRIDHR
;
A
#
# COMPACT_ATOMS: atom_id res chain seq x y z
N TYR A 1 6.24 -6.57 18.66
CA TYR A 1 4.92 -5.95 18.41
C TYR A 1 4.38 -5.17 19.61
N ARG A 2 4.28 -5.77 20.82
CA ARG A 2 3.70 -5.12 22.01
C ARG A 2 4.35 -3.79 22.41
N MET A 3 5.69 -3.70 22.42
CA MET A 3 6.39 -2.44 22.75
C MET A 3 6.12 -1.30 21.75
N ARG A 4 5.87 -1.62 20.48
CA ARG A 4 5.57 -0.60 19.45
C ARG A 4 4.18 -0.02 19.60
N GLY A 5 3.18 -0.86 19.88
CA GLY A 5 1.83 -0.39 20.18
C GLY A 5 1.82 0.50 21.42
N LEU A 6 2.56 0.09 22.46
CA LEU A 6 2.72 0.89 23.67
C LEU A 6 3.35 2.26 23.41
N SER A 7 4.43 2.33 22.61
CA SER A 7 5.06 3.62 22.28
C SER A 7 4.13 4.54 21.48
N GLN A 8 3.30 3.99 20.59
CA GLN A 8 2.31 4.77 19.84
C GLN A 8 1.24 5.35 20.76
N VAL A 9 0.70 4.53 21.67
CA VAL A 9 -0.30 4.96 22.65
C VAL A 9 0.27 6.02 23.58
N LEU A 10 1.50 5.84 24.07
CA LEU A 10 2.18 6.83 24.93
C LEU A 10 2.44 8.15 24.19
N ALA A 11 2.98 8.11 22.98
CA ALA A 11 3.24 9.31 22.19
C ALA A 11 1.94 10.06 21.84
N THR A 12 0.89 9.31 21.48
CA THR A 12 -0.43 9.87 21.19
C THR A 12 -1.06 10.47 22.45
N GLY A 13 -0.96 9.78 23.60
CA GLY A 13 -1.41 10.29 24.89
C GLY A 13 -0.68 11.57 25.28
N LEU A 14 0.63 11.67 25.05
CA LEU A 14 1.38 12.90 25.28
C LEU A 14 0.91 14.03 24.36
N MET A 15 0.64 13.76 23.09
CA MET A 15 0.10 14.74 22.15
C MET A 15 -1.26 15.29 22.62
N VAL A 16 -2.16 14.42 23.08
CA VAL A 16 -3.52 14.77 23.49
C VAL A 16 -3.53 15.45 24.86
N TYR A 17 -2.97 14.81 25.88
CA TYR A 17 -3.05 15.28 27.27
C TYR A 17 -1.94 16.27 27.64
N GLY A 18 -0.74 16.12 27.06
CA GLY A 18 0.38 17.03 27.30
C GLY A 18 0.38 18.22 26.34
N GLY A 19 0.04 18.00 25.08
CA GLY A 19 -0.04 19.05 24.05
C GLY A 19 -1.38 19.76 23.95
N GLY A 20 -2.43 19.22 24.59
CA GLY A 20 -3.79 19.78 24.50
C GLY A 20 -4.42 19.69 23.11
N ILE A 21 -3.87 18.86 22.22
CA ILE A 21 -4.33 18.73 20.84
C ILE A 21 -5.48 17.74 20.82
N VAL A 22 -6.69 18.26 20.71
CA VAL A 22 -7.93 17.50 20.80
C VAL A 22 -8.83 17.85 19.62
N LEU A 23 -9.35 16.83 18.94
CA LEU A 23 -10.45 16.95 18.00
C LEU A 23 -11.73 17.15 18.81
N ALA A 24 -12.13 18.40 19.01
CA ALA A 24 -13.28 18.82 19.80
C ALA A 24 -14.58 18.83 19.00
N ASP A 25 -14.52 19.14 17.70
CA ASP A 25 -15.64 19.08 16.77
C ASP A 25 -15.26 18.40 15.44
N LEU A 26 -16.27 17.93 14.70
CA LEU A 26 -16.11 17.31 13.37
C LEU A 26 -16.40 18.25 12.20
N GLY A 27 -16.57 19.55 12.47
CA GLY A 27 -17.02 20.54 11.49
C GLY A 27 -18.54 20.67 11.39
N GLU A 28 -18.99 21.53 10.48
CA GLU A 28 -20.39 21.86 10.26
C GLU A 28 -21.03 20.91 9.23
N ILE A 29 -21.25 19.66 9.66
CA ILE A 29 -21.81 18.60 8.79
C ILE A 29 -23.18 19.02 8.24
N MET A 30 -23.97 19.73 9.05
CA MET A 30 -25.19 20.41 8.60
C MET A 30 -24.99 21.92 8.72
N PRO A 31 -25.64 22.72 7.86
CA PRO A 31 -25.50 24.18 7.89
C PRO A 31 -25.72 24.73 9.30
N SER A 32 -24.72 25.43 9.84
CA SER A 32 -24.77 26.05 11.18
C SER A 32 -24.90 25.09 12.36
N ILE A 33 -24.69 23.79 12.16
CA ILE A 33 -24.69 22.78 13.23
C ILE A 33 -23.34 22.06 13.19
N ALA A 34 -22.43 22.50 14.05
CA ALA A 34 -21.19 21.80 14.31
C ALA A 34 -21.44 20.56 15.18
N VAL A 35 -20.78 19.45 14.84
CA VAL A 35 -20.88 18.21 15.64
C VAL A 35 -19.78 18.21 16.69
N GLU A 36 -20.12 18.60 17.90
CA GLU A 36 -19.21 18.55 19.06
C GLU A 36 -19.07 17.14 19.62
N LEU A 37 -17.84 16.78 20.00
CA LEU A 37 -17.48 15.45 20.51
C LEU A 37 -17.57 15.37 22.05
N GLY A 38 -17.59 16.51 22.73
CA GLY A 38 -17.71 16.60 24.19
C GLY A 38 -16.66 15.77 24.93
N SER A 39 -17.09 14.99 25.93
CA SER A 39 -16.19 14.15 26.74
C SER A 39 -15.53 13.00 25.98
N LEU A 40 -16.04 12.63 24.80
CA LEU A 40 -15.46 11.60 23.94
C LEU A 40 -14.31 12.13 23.08
N ALA A 41 -14.13 13.46 23.01
CA ALA A 41 -13.14 14.12 22.16
C ALA A 41 -11.71 13.56 22.35
N PRO A 42 -11.16 13.42 23.58
CA PRO A 42 -9.81 12.88 23.75
C PRO A 42 -9.68 11.43 23.28
N VAL A 43 -10.69 10.58 23.56
CA VAL A 43 -10.68 9.16 23.18
C VAL A 43 -10.70 9.01 21.66
N LEU A 44 -11.55 9.78 20.98
CA LEU A 44 -11.63 9.77 19.52
C LEU A 44 -10.39 10.37 18.88
N THR A 45 -9.78 11.38 19.49
CA THR A 45 -8.49 11.94 19.05
C THR A 45 -7.37 10.91 19.10
N VAL A 46 -7.27 10.16 20.22
CA VAL A 46 -6.29 9.07 20.37
C VAL A 46 -6.53 8.01 19.29
N PHE A 47 -7.77 7.58 19.12
CA PHE A 47 -8.12 6.57 18.12
C PHE A 47 -7.79 7.02 16.69
N ALA A 48 -8.19 8.24 16.30
CA ALA A 48 -7.92 8.80 14.99
C ALA A 48 -6.42 8.91 14.71
N THR A 49 -5.64 9.35 15.70
CA THR A 49 -4.19 9.46 15.58
C THR A 49 -3.52 8.10 15.41
N LEU A 50 -3.92 7.10 16.21
CA LEU A 50 -3.43 5.72 16.07
C LEU A 50 -3.79 5.13 14.70
N MET A 51 -4.97 5.44 14.18
CA MET A 51 -5.41 5.02 12.85
C MET A 51 -4.55 5.64 11.74
N VAL A 52 -4.21 6.93 11.82
CA VAL A 52 -3.28 7.58 10.87
C VAL A 52 -1.90 6.94 10.94
N ILE A 53 -1.35 6.74 12.14
CA ILE A 53 -0.05 6.08 12.31
C ILE A 53 -0.07 4.66 11.71
N HIS A 54 -1.15 3.92 11.91
CA HIS A 54 -1.33 2.60 11.34
C HIS A 54 -1.37 2.64 9.82
N ALA A 55 -2.09 3.59 9.23
CA ALA A 55 -2.19 3.79 7.80
C ALA A 55 -0.84 4.06 7.16
N PHE A 56 -0.07 5.01 7.70
CA PHE A 56 1.28 5.30 7.21
C PHE A 56 2.19 4.08 7.29
N ARG A 57 2.16 3.34 8.40
CA ARG A 57 2.92 2.10 8.55
C ARG A 57 2.55 1.05 7.50
N LYS A 58 1.28 0.97 7.10
CA LYS A 58 0.80 0.06 6.05
C LYS A 58 1.29 0.48 4.66
N MET A 59 1.43 1.79 4.41
CA MET A 59 1.97 2.30 3.14
C MET A 59 3.48 2.10 2.99
N ASP A 60 4.23 1.98 4.10
CA ASP A 60 5.68 1.70 4.11
C ASP A 60 6.04 0.29 3.58
N GLU A 61 5.05 -0.54 3.27
CA GLU A 61 5.27 -1.83 2.58
C GLU A 61 5.82 -1.63 1.16
N MET A 62 5.60 -0.45 0.55
CA MET A 62 6.21 -0.06 -0.71
C MET A 62 7.32 0.98 -0.54
N GLU A 63 8.39 0.83 -1.34
CA GLU A 63 9.48 1.79 -1.39
C GLU A 63 8.98 3.22 -1.68
N ASN A 64 9.35 4.19 -0.84
CA ASN A 64 9.07 5.62 -0.95
C ASN A 64 7.59 6.05 -0.92
N LEU A 65 6.62 5.14 -0.87
CA LEU A 65 5.19 5.48 -0.97
C LEU A 65 4.71 6.37 0.19
N ALA A 66 4.96 5.95 1.43
CA ALA A 66 4.54 6.67 2.62
C ALA A 66 5.11 8.09 2.67
N GLY A 67 6.40 8.24 2.33
CA GLY A 67 7.08 9.54 2.28
C GLY A 67 6.55 10.44 1.16
N ALA A 68 6.30 9.90 -0.03
CA ALA A 68 5.78 10.68 -1.15
C ALA A 68 4.35 11.16 -0.91
N VAL A 69 3.50 10.31 -0.34
CA VAL A 69 2.13 10.67 0.03
C VAL A 69 2.12 11.71 1.16
N ALA A 70 2.97 11.55 2.17
CA ALA A 70 3.15 12.57 3.21
C ALA A 70 3.63 13.91 2.63
N LEU A 71 4.58 13.89 1.69
CA LEU A 71 5.09 15.10 1.05
C LEU A 71 3.96 15.86 0.33
N VAL A 72 3.10 15.15 -0.41
CA VAL A 72 1.92 15.77 -1.04
C VAL A 72 1.03 16.43 0.00
N SER A 73 0.68 15.73 1.10
CA SER A 73 -0.13 16.31 2.17
C SER A 73 0.51 17.53 2.82
N LEU A 74 1.83 17.50 3.07
CA LEU A 74 2.58 18.62 3.64
C LEU A 74 2.63 19.83 2.70
N LEU A 75 2.84 19.60 1.40
CA LEU A 75 2.83 20.67 0.39
C LEU A 75 1.46 21.33 0.27
N LEU A 76 0.39 20.54 0.30
CA LEU A 76 -0.98 21.08 0.28
C LEU A 76 -1.28 21.89 1.55
N LEU A 77 -0.86 21.41 2.73
CA LEU A 77 -0.95 22.20 3.96
C LEU A 77 -0.14 23.50 3.88
N ALA A 78 1.06 23.46 3.28
CA ALA A 78 1.86 24.65 3.09
C ALA A 78 1.13 25.67 2.19
N ILE A 79 0.47 25.22 1.11
CA ILE A 79 -0.35 26.09 0.26
C ILE A 79 -1.47 26.76 1.06
N VAL A 80 -2.19 26.00 1.90
CA VAL A 80 -3.21 26.59 2.78
C VAL A 80 -2.59 27.62 3.72
N MET A 81 -1.42 27.33 4.28
CA MET A 81 -0.74 28.22 5.22
C MET A 81 -0.19 29.49 4.56
N LEU A 82 0.10 29.48 3.25
CA LEU A 82 0.54 30.69 2.55
C LEU A 82 -0.57 31.77 2.51
N GLY A 83 -1.83 31.34 2.56
CA GLY A 83 -2.99 32.25 2.70
C GLY A 83 -3.32 32.58 4.16
N ALA A 84 -2.68 31.93 5.14
CA ALA A 84 -2.90 32.17 6.55
C ALA A 84 -1.83 33.11 7.12
N GLU A 85 -2.23 34.08 7.94
CA GLU A 85 -1.31 35.00 8.62
C GLU A 85 -0.60 34.34 9.83
N GLN A 86 -0.16 33.08 9.70
CA GLN A 86 0.47 32.28 10.76
C GLN A 86 1.84 31.73 10.33
N PRO A 87 2.90 32.57 10.26
CA PRO A 87 4.21 32.19 9.69
C PRO A 87 4.92 31.06 10.45
N GLN A 88 4.62 30.88 11.74
CA GLN A 88 5.18 29.79 12.56
C GLN A 88 4.87 28.39 11.99
N TRP A 89 3.67 28.18 11.43
CA TRP A 89 3.29 26.91 10.81
C TRP A 89 4.01 26.70 9.49
N LEU A 90 4.23 27.76 8.71
CA LEU A 90 4.99 27.68 7.45
C LEU A 90 6.44 27.24 7.69
N VAL A 91 7.11 27.78 8.71
CA VAL A 91 8.48 27.41 9.06
C VAL A 91 8.56 25.92 9.45
N LEU A 92 7.61 25.45 10.28
CA LEU A 92 7.54 24.04 10.67
C LEU A 92 7.27 23.13 9.46
N LEU A 93 6.31 23.49 8.60
CA LEU A 93 6.00 22.74 7.39
C LEU A 93 7.21 22.70 6.45
N ALA A 94 7.92 23.81 6.26
CA ALA A 94 9.15 23.85 5.45
C ALA A 94 10.25 22.94 6.01
N ALA A 95 10.41 22.88 7.34
CA ALA A 95 11.35 21.97 7.98
C ALA A 95 10.97 20.49 7.73
N LEU A 96 9.69 20.14 7.86
CA LEU A 96 9.22 18.77 7.60
C LEU A 96 9.31 18.39 6.12
N ILE A 97 8.91 19.29 5.22
CA ILE A 97 9.03 19.12 3.77
C ILE A 97 10.49 18.89 3.40
N SER A 98 11.43 19.71 3.90
CA SER A 98 12.85 19.55 3.58
C SER A 98 13.42 18.22 4.08
N GLY A 99 13.00 17.76 5.27
CA GLY A 99 13.38 16.44 5.79
C GLY A 99 12.88 15.29 4.90
N VAL A 100 11.60 15.32 4.49
CA VAL A 100 11.01 14.29 3.61
C VAL A 100 11.64 14.34 2.21
N VAL A 101 11.80 15.54 1.64
CA VAL A 101 12.48 15.74 0.35
C VAL A 101 13.92 15.25 0.40
N GLY A 102 14.64 15.47 1.51
CA GLY A 102 15.99 14.97 1.70
C GLY A 102 16.09 13.45 1.59
N VAL A 103 15.18 12.72 2.27
CA VAL A 103 15.15 11.25 2.20
C VAL A 103 14.75 10.76 0.81
N LEU A 104 13.69 11.33 0.22
CA LEU A 104 13.22 10.93 -1.11
C LEU A 104 14.24 11.24 -2.20
N GLY A 105 14.89 12.41 -2.14
CA GLY A 105 15.94 12.84 -3.05
C GLY A 105 17.20 11.97 -2.94
N PHE A 106 17.59 11.61 -1.72
CA PHE A 106 18.67 10.64 -1.50
C PHE A 106 18.34 9.28 -2.12
N ASN A 107 17.11 8.79 -1.92
CA ASN A 107 16.66 7.53 -2.51
C ASN A 107 16.61 7.55 -4.03
N LEU A 108 16.17 8.66 -4.64
CA LEU A 108 16.25 8.84 -6.09
C LEU A 108 17.70 8.80 -6.59
N LEU A 109 18.62 9.48 -5.91
CA LEU A 109 20.03 9.49 -6.29
C LEU A 109 20.68 8.10 -6.15
N CYS A 110 20.37 7.37 -5.08
CA CYS A 110 20.83 6.00 -4.90
C CYS A 110 20.29 5.08 -5.98
N ARG A 111 19.01 5.22 -6.35
CA ARG A 111 18.39 4.47 -7.45
C ARG A 111 19.10 4.72 -8.79
N LEU A 112 19.36 5.98 -9.13
CA LEU A 112 20.08 6.35 -10.35
C LEU A 112 21.52 5.81 -10.38
N ARG A 113 22.12 5.57 -9.21
CA ARG A 113 23.49 5.07 -9.06
C ARG A 113 23.58 3.56 -8.78
N GLY A 114 22.45 2.83 -8.82
CA GLY A 114 22.41 1.39 -8.52
C GLY A 114 22.82 1.03 -7.09
N ARG A 115 22.64 1.96 -6.13
CA ARG A 115 23.02 1.79 -4.73
C ARG A 115 21.83 1.42 -3.85
N ALA A 116 22.12 0.87 -2.68
CA ALA A 116 21.11 0.59 -1.67
C ALA A 116 20.39 1.88 -1.25
N LEU A 117 19.05 1.80 -1.17
CA LEU A 117 18.19 2.90 -0.76
C LEU A 117 18.24 3.09 0.76
N ALA A 118 18.09 4.34 1.22
CA ALA A 118 17.86 4.62 2.62
C ALA A 118 16.39 4.30 2.95
N TRP A 119 16.20 3.36 3.87
CA TRP A 119 14.86 3.04 4.36
C TRP A 119 14.51 4.03 5.47
N LEU A 120 13.37 4.72 5.34
CA LEU A 120 12.83 5.58 6.39
C LEU A 120 12.57 4.75 7.67
N GLY A 121 12.25 3.47 7.47
CA GLY A 121 12.07 2.47 8.51
C GLY A 121 10.79 2.68 9.29
N SER A 122 10.38 1.62 10.01
CA SER A 122 9.13 1.64 10.77
C SER A 122 9.04 2.77 11.81
N GLY A 123 10.17 3.26 12.34
CA GLY A 123 10.20 4.39 13.27
C GLY A 123 9.90 5.72 12.59
N GLY A 124 10.59 6.03 11.48
CA GLY A 124 10.42 7.29 10.77
C GLY A 124 9.02 7.47 10.21
N VAL A 125 8.44 6.41 9.63
CA VAL A 125 7.07 6.46 9.09
C VAL A 125 6.02 6.61 10.19
N MET A 126 6.22 5.98 11.35
CA MET A 126 5.31 6.15 12.47
C MET A 126 5.35 7.57 13.03
N VAL A 127 6.54 8.19 13.12
CA VAL A 127 6.69 9.59 13.52
C VAL A 127 6.04 10.51 12.50
N LEU A 128 6.24 10.27 11.21
CA LEU A 128 5.63 11.06 10.13
C LEU A 128 4.09 11.00 10.19
N GLY A 129 3.52 9.82 10.43
CA GLY A 129 2.07 9.68 10.64
C GLY A 129 1.56 10.41 11.88
N LEU A 130 2.30 10.35 12.99
CA LEU A 130 1.97 11.10 14.21
C LEU A 130 2.00 12.62 13.97
N LEU A 131 3.04 13.12 13.29
CA LEU A 131 3.20 14.55 13.00
C LEU A 131 2.12 15.05 12.05
N LEU A 132 1.73 14.27 11.04
CA LEU A 132 0.63 14.63 10.15
C LEU A 132 -0.71 14.67 10.89
N ALA A 133 -1.01 13.69 11.73
CA ALA A 133 -2.21 13.73 12.57
C ALA A 133 -2.20 14.95 13.51
N TRP A 134 -1.07 15.22 14.15
CA TRP A 134 -0.88 16.39 15.01
C TRP A 134 -1.14 17.70 14.27
N LEU A 135 -0.53 17.90 13.10
CA LEU A 135 -0.71 19.09 12.27
C LEU A 135 -2.16 19.26 11.84
N LEU A 136 -2.78 18.20 11.33
CA LEU A 136 -4.14 18.26 10.80
C LEU A 136 -5.18 18.55 11.89
N ILE A 137 -5.03 17.93 13.06
CA ILE A 137 -5.93 18.19 14.20
C ILE A 137 -5.66 19.60 14.75
N GLY A 138 -4.38 19.97 14.95
CA GLY A 138 -4.01 21.29 15.46
C GLY A 138 -4.46 22.45 14.55
N MET A 139 -4.44 22.27 13.22
CA MET A 139 -4.87 23.27 12.25
C MET A 139 -6.39 23.28 12.02
N SER A 140 -7.10 22.21 12.37
CA SER A 140 -8.55 22.10 12.15
C SER A 140 -9.41 22.52 13.33
N GLN A 141 -8.79 22.85 14.47
CA GLN A 141 -9.48 23.04 15.75
C GLN A 141 -9.19 24.42 16.34
N GLY A 142 -10.10 24.87 17.21
CA GLY A 142 -9.99 26.14 17.92
C GLY A 142 -10.34 27.37 17.07
N ALA A 143 -10.29 28.55 17.70
CA ALA A 143 -10.72 29.81 17.08
C ALA A 143 -9.84 30.25 15.90
N ALA A 144 -8.58 29.82 15.88
CA ALA A 144 -7.60 30.13 14.83
C ALA A 144 -7.48 29.01 13.78
N ARG A 145 -8.50 28.13 13.66
CA ARG A 145 -8.52 27.06 12.66
C ARG A 145 -8.43 27.63 11.24
N VAL A 146 -7.65 26.96 10.42
CA VAL A 146 -7.33 27.34 9.03
C VAL A 146 -7.88 26.36 8.01
N ILE A 147 -8.22 25.15 8.47
CA ILE A 147 -8.92 24.11 7.73
C ILE A 147 -10.06 23.60 8.59
N THR A 148 -11.04 22.91 7.99
CA THR A 148 -12.03 22.16 8.76
C THR A 148 -11.57 20.71 8.98
N PRO A 149 -12.13 19.98 9.97
CA PRO A 149 -11.83 18.57 10.17
C PRO A 149 -12.13 17.72 8.93
N VAL A 150 -13.15 18.10 8.15
CA VAL A 150 -13.49 17.41 6.90
C VAL A 150 -12.39 17.61 5.86
N ILE A 151 -11.90 18.85 5.66
CA ILE A 151 -10.77 19.14 4.77
C ILE A 151 -9.52 18.34 5.16
N ALA A 152 -9.26 18.17 6.47
CA ALA A 152 -8.17 17.35 6.96
C ALA A 152 -8.27 15.86 6.53
N LEU A 153 -9.49 15.29 6.45
CA LEU A 153 -9.69 13.92 5.95
C LEU A 153 -9.23 13.77 4.51
N TRP A 154 -9.56 14.75 3.66
CA TRP A 154 -9.16 14.74 2.25
C TRP A 154 -7.65 14.84 2.07
N LEU A 155 -6.98 15.64 2.91
CA LEU A 155 -5.52 15.78 2.89
C LEU A 155 -4.78 14.48 3.24
N LEU A 156 -5.47 13.49 3.84
CA LEU A 156 -4.97 12.12 4.05
C LEU A 156 -5.89 11.05 3.44
N ALA A 157 -6.62 11.39 2.38
CA ALA A 157 -7.66 10.54 1.83
C ALA A 157 -7.19 9.11 1.52
N ILE A 158 -6.10 8.96 0.77
CA ILE A 158 -5.61 7.63 0.40
C ILE A 158 -5.21 6.78 1.61
N PRO A 159 -4.33 7.23 2.53
CA PRO A 159 -4.01 6.46 3.72
C PRO A 159 -5.25 6.03 4.53
N LEU A 160 -6.18 6.96 4.75
CA LEU A 160 -7.36 6.72 5.56
C LEU A 160 -8.34 5.75 4.90
N ILE A 161 -8.68 6.01 3.64
CA ILE A 161 -9.65 5.20 2.89
C ILE A 161 -9.12 3.78 2.67
N ASP A 162 -7.83 3.61 2.37
CA ASP A 162 -7.24 2.30 2.09
C ASP A 162 -7.27 1.39 3.32
N VAL A 163 -6.90 1.92 4.50
CA VAL A 163 -7.02 1.17 5.75
C VAL A 163 -8.48 0.89 6.09
N LEU A 164 -9.36 1.88 5.97
CA LEU A 164 -10.77 1.73 6.29
C LEU A 164 -11.42 0.65 5.42
N ALA A 165 -11.13 0.63 4.12
CA ALA A 165 -11.69 -0.35 3.20
C ALA A 165 -11.23 -1.78 3.52
N VAL A 166 -9.96 -1.94 3.87
CA VAL A 166 -9.44 -3.24 4.32
C VAL A 166 -10.09 -3.67 5.63
N LEU A 167 -10.28 -2.75 6.60
CA LEU A 167 -10.96 -3.05 7.86
C LEU A 167 -12.42 -3.47 7.65
N ILE A 168 -13.18 -2.71 6.84
CA ILE A 168 -14.59 -3.03 6.51
C ILE A 168 -14.67 -4.40 5.84
N ARG A 169 -13.77 -4.70 4.91
CA ARG A 169 -13.71 -6.00 4.24
C ARG A 169 -13.45 -7.14 5.22
N ARG A 170 -12.55 -6.96 6.18
CA ARG A 170 -12.24 -7.98 7.20
C ARG A 170 -13.43 -8.25 8.11
N VAL A 171 -14.09 -7.20 8.60
CA VAL A 171 -15.29 -7.33 9.42
C VAL A 171 -16.38 -8.08 8.65
N GLY A 172 -16.59 -7.76 7.37
CA GLY A 172 -17.54 -8.48 6.51
C GLY A 172 -17.22 -9.96 6.28
N HIS A 173 -15.97 -10.40 6.49
CA HIS A 173 -15.53 -11.79 6.36
C HIS A 173 -15.25 -12.45 7.73
N GLY A 174 -15.57 -11.80 8.84
CA GLY A 174 -15.30 -12.32 10.20
C GLY A 174 -13.81 -12.45 10.54
N GLN A 175 -12.92 -11.75 9.83
CA GLN A 175 -11.47 -11.82 10.03
C GLN A 175 -11.00 -10.85 11.13
N PRO A 176 -9.93 -11.18 11.88
CA PRO A 176 -9.37 -10.29 12.89
C PRO A 176 -8.92 -8.95 12.31
N LEU A 177 -9.19 -7.85 13.02
CA LEU A 177 -8.89 -6.47 12.59
C LEU A 177 -7.42 -6.22 12.27
N PHE A 178 -6.49 -6.99 12.84
CA PHE A 178 -5.04 -6.81 12.67
C PHE A 178 -4.33 -7.96 11.93
N ALA A 179 -5.08 -8.85 11.28
CA ALA A 179 -4.48 -9.87 10.41
C ALA A 179 -3.69 -9.22 9.24
N PRO A 180 -2.68 -9.88 8.65
CA PRO A 180 -2.13 -9.44 7.37
C PRO A 180 -3.17 -9.56 6.25
N ASP A 181 -3.19 -8.62 5.31
CA ASP A 181 -4.14 -8.63 4.19
C ASP A 181 -3.52 -7.97 2.95
N ARG A 182 -4.00 -8.34 1.77
CA ARG A 182 -3.35 -8.06 0.48
C ARG A 182 -4.26 -7.29 -0.48
N PHE A 183 -5.18 -6.51 0.06
CA PHE A 183 -6.20 -5.78 -0.70
C PHE A 183 -6.05 -4.26 -0.59
N HIS A 184 -4.88 -3.82 -0.11
CA HIS A 184 -4.45 -2.45 -0.22
C HIS A 184 -4.27 -2.06 -1.68
N LEU A 185 -4.49 -0.79 -1.99
CA LEU A 185 -4.40 -0.20 -3.33
C LEU A 185 -3.19 -0.69 -4.12
N HIS A 186 -2.02 -0.63 -3.50
CA HIS A 186 -0.79 -0.93 -4.18
C HIS A 186 -0.69 -2.40 -4.60
N HIS A 187 -1.16 -3.33 -3.78
CA HIS A 187 -1.24 -4.75 -4.15
C HIS A 187 -2.18 -4.94 -5.34
N LEU A 188 -3.30 -4.20 -5.41
CA LEU A 188 -4.20 -4.27 -6.56
C LEU A 188 -3.56 -3.76 -7.86
N LEU A 189 -2.73 -2.71 -7.79
CA LEU A 189 -1.99 -2.19 -8.95
C LEU A 189 -0.89 -3.17 -9.40
N LEU A 190 -0.12 -3.72 -8.47
CA LEU A 190 0.90 -4.72 -8.78
C LEU A 190 0.27 -5.98 -9.44
N ARG A 191 -0.85 -6.47 -8.91
CA ARG A 191 -1.63 -7.57 -9.53
C ARG A 191 -2.18 -7.24 -10.92
N ALA A 192 -2.46 -5.98 -11.18
CA ALA A 192 -2.91 -5.53 -12.49
C ALA A 192 -1.76 -5.53 -13.51
N GLY A 193 -0.50 -5.58 -13.06
CA GLY A 193 0.70 -5.66 -13.91
C GLY A 193 1.56 -4.39 -13.91
N PHE A 194 1.19 -3.38 -13.13
CA PHE A 194 1.96 -2.14 -12.97
C PHE A 194 3.29 -2.40 -12.27
N ARG A 195 4.34 -1.65 -12.63
CA ARG A 195 5.59 -1.66 -11.85
C ARG A 195 5.36 -0.98 -10.50
N ALA A 196 6.21 -1.30 -9.51
CA ALA A 196 6.12 -0.64 -8.21
C ALA A 196 6.27 0.89 -8.31
N THR A 197 7.14 1.38 -9.20
CA THR A 197 7.31 2.82 -9.49
C THR A 197 6.05 3.44 -10.07
N ASP A 198 5.42 2.78 -11.03
CA ASP A 198 4.17 3.21 -11.64
C ASP A 198 3.04 3.26 -10.61
N ALA A 199 2.94 2.23 -9.77
CA ALA A 199 1.96 2.17 -8.70
C ALA A 199 2.16 3.32 -7.70
N VAL A 200 3.39 3.58 -7.26
CA VAL A 200 3.69 4.74 -6.39
C VAL A 200 3.28 6.05 -7.06
N LEU A 201 3.65 6.27 -8.31
CA LEU A 201 3.29 7.47 -9.06
C LEU A 201 1.77 7.65 -9.13
N MET A 202 1.02 6.60 -9.50
CA MET A 202 -0.44 6.66 -9.56
C MET A 202 -1.07 7.01 -8.22
N ILE A 203 -0.60 6.40 -7.13
CA ILE A 203 -1.14 6.64 -5.80
C ILE A 203 -0.85 8.08 -5.34
N VAL A 204 0.36 8.58 -5.60
CA VAL A 204 0.77 9.95 -5.28
C VAL A 204 -0.04 10.96 -6.09
N LEU A 205 -0.25 10.72 -7.39
CA LEU A 205 -1.08 11.58 -8.25
C LEU A 205 -2.54 11.57 -7.79
N LEU A 206 -3.07 10.41 -7.41
CA LEU A 206 -4.44 10.31 -6.89
C LEU A 206 -4.59 11.04 -5.56
N GLN A 207 -3.63 10.92 -4.64
CA GLN A 207 -3.60 11.71 -3.41
C GLN A 207 -3.54 13.21 -3.72
N GLY A 208 -2.71 13.63 -4.68
CA GLY A 208 -2.62 15.02 -5.13
C GLY A 208 -3.95 15.52 -5.68
N LEU A 209 -4.63 14.74 -6.52
CA LEU A 209 -5.94 15.09 -7.07
C LEU A 209 -7.00 15.26 -5.97
N LEU A 210 -7.09 14.31 -5.04
CA LEU A 210 -8.02 14.40 -3.91
C LEU A 210 -7.69 15.61 -3.00
N GLY A 211 -6.40 15.91 -2.84
CA GLY A 211 -5.93 17.09 -2.14
C GLY A 211 -6.28 18.41 -2.84
N VAL A 212 -6.21 18.47 -4.17
CA VAL A 212 -6.64 19.64 -4.95
C VAL A 212 -8.16 19.82 -4.84
N VAL A 213 -8.94 18.75 -4.88
CA VAL A 213 -10.39 18.81 -4.61
C VAL A 213 -10.66 19.37 -3.21
N SER A 214 -9.87 18.98 -2.22
CA SER A 214 -9.94 19.53 -0.87
C SER A 214 -9.74 21.04 -0.84
N LEU A 215 -8.62 21.51 -1.41
CA LEU A 215 -8.28 22.94 -1.43
C LEU A 215 -9.29 23.75 -2.25
N ALA A 216 -9.77 23.23 -3.38
CA ALA A 216 -10.82 23.87 -4.16
C ALA A 216 -12.11 24.02 -3.33
N GLY A 217 -12.52 22.96 -2.62
CA GLY A 217 -13.66 23.03 -1.71
C GLY A 217 -13.48 24.05 -0.60
N LEU A 218 -12.28 24.13 -0.02
CA LEU A 218 -11.93 25.10 1.01
C LEU A 218 -12.00 26.55 0.49
N PHE A 219 -11.36 26.83 -0.66
CA PHE A 219 -11.28 28.19 -1.19
C PHE A 219 -12.59 28.71 -1.79
N GLU A 220 -13.39 27.82 -2.36
CA GLU A 220 -14.73 28.16 -2.87
C GLU A 220 -15.79 28.21 -1.75
N GLY A 221 -15.42 27.90 -0.50
CA GLY A 221 -16.34 27.91 0.64
C GLY A 221 -17.42 26.83 0.56
N VAL A 222 -17.11 25.68 -0.04
CA VAL A 222 -18.04 24.54 -0.10
C VAL A 222 -18.28 24.02 1.32
N GLY A 223 -19.55 23.90 1.70
CA GLY A 223 -19.92 23.46 3.04
C GLY A 223 -19.38 22.06 3.41
N ASP A 224 -18.99 21.90 4.68
CA ASP A 224 -18.40 20.68 5.23
C ASP A 224 -19.25 19.43 4.96
N GLY A 225 -20.58 19.54 5.03
CA GLY A 225 -21.49 18.44 4.70
C GLY A 225 -21.33 17.90 3.28
N TRP A 226 -21.18 18.77 2.29
CA TRP A 226 -20.96 18.37 0.89
C TRP A 226 -19.57 17.77 0.68
N MET A 227 -18.55 18.37 1.30
CA MET A 227 -17.20 17.83 1.29
C MET A 227 -17.13 16.45 1.95
N LEU A 228 -17.86 16.24 3.05
CA LEU A 228 -17.95 14.95 3.72
C LEU A 228 -18.70 13.92 2.85
N ALA A 229 -19.83 14.32 2.25
CA ALA A 229 -20.57 13.45 1.33
C ALA A 229 -19.71 13.01 0.13
N GLY A 230 -18.93 13.93 -0.44
CA GLY A 230 -17.97 13.62 -1.51
C GLY A 230 -16.89 12.64 -1.05
N PHE A 231 -16.32 12.86 0.14
CA PHE A 231 -15.31 11.97 0.72
C PHE A 231 -15.87 10.56 0.93
N LEU A 232 -17.06 10.46 1.51
CA LEU A 232 -17.75 9.19 1.74
C LEU A 232 -18.11 8.49 0.43
N ALA A 233 -18.47 9.23 -0.62
CA ALA A 233 -18.73 8.66 -1.95
C ALA A 233 -17.45 8.06 -2.56
N VAL A 234 -16.31 8.76 -2.49
CA VAL A 234 -15.00 8.25 -2.92
C VAL A 234 -14.62 7.02 -2.10
N ALA A 235 -14.77 7.09 -0.77
CA ALA A 235 -14.49 5.97 0.12
C ALA A 235 -15.37 4.75 -0.18
N ALA A 236 -16.67 4.95 -0.44
CA ALA A 236 -17.58 3.87 -0.80
C ALA A 236 -17.22 3.25 -2.16
N GLY A 237 -16.84 4.06 -3.15
CA GLY A 237 -16.32 3.57 -4.43
C GLY A 237 -15.05 2.73 -4.25
N TRP A 238 -14.17 3.16 -3.34
CA TRP A 238 -12.96 2.43 -2.97
C TRP A 238 -13.25 1.09 -2.31
N VAL A 239 -14.12 1.08 -1.29
CA VAL A 239 -14.58 -0.12 -0.60
C VAL A 239 -15.20 -1.08 -1.62
N TRP A 240 -16.06 -0.58 -2.50
CA TRP A 240 -16.66 -1.39 -3.57
C TRP A 240 -15.59 -2.03 -4.46
N ALA A 241 -14.57 -1.27 -4.87
CA ALA A 241 -13.48 -1.78 -5.70
C ALA A 241 -12.67 -2.89 -4.98
N VAL A 242 -12.43 -2.73 -3.68
CA VAL A 242 -11.75 -3.72 -2.82
C VAL A 242 -12.60 -4.98 -2.63
N PHE A 243 -13.93 -4.87 -2.51
CA PHE A 243 -14.82 -6.03 -2.42
C PHE A 243 -15.04 -6.73 -3.78
N ARG A 244 -14.83 -6.03 -4.90
CA ARG A 244 -15.06 -6.51 -6.26
C ARG A 244 -13.77 -6.50 -7.09
N THR A 245 -12.68 -6.98 -6.52
CA THR A 245 -11.37 -7.06 -7.20
C THR A 245 -11.46 -7.69 -8.58
N GLU A 246 -12.26 -8.75 -8.74
CA GLU A 246 -12.47 -9.45 -10.02
C GLU A 246 -13.04 -8.56 -11.15
N ARG A 247 -13.79 -7.51 -10.79
CA ARG A 247 -14.36 -6.55 -11.77
C ARG A 247 -13.42 -5.39 -12.05
N CYS A 248 -12.65 -4.97 -11.06
CA CYS A 248 -11.73 -3.85 -11.18
C CYS A 248 -10.41 -4.23 -11.87
N LEU A 249 -9.93 -5.45 -11.64
CA LEU A 249 -8.64 -5.90 -12.18
C LEU A 249 -8.58 -5.88 -13.72
N PRO A 250 -9.60 -6.31 -14.48
CA PRO A 250 -9.61 -6.17 -15.93
C PRO A 250 -9.63 -4.71 -16.40
N ALA A 251 -10.25 -3.80 -15.65
CA ALA A 251 -10.24 -2.38 -15.96
C ALA A 251 -8.85 -1.77 -15.75
N LEU A 252 -8.19 -2.11 -14.63
CA LEU A 252 -6.81 -1.69 -14.35
C LEU A 252 -5.83 -2.23 -15.40
N ARG A 253 -5.98 -3.50 -15.82
CA ARG A 253 -5.20 -4.08 -16.92
C ARG A 253 -5.39 -3.33 -18.24
N ARG A 254 -6.64 -2.98 -18.58
CA ARG A 254 -6.94 -2.16 -19.77
C ARG A 254 -6.32 -0.76 -19.67
N LEU A 255 -6.35 -0.16 -18.48
CA LEU A 255 -5.72 1.14 -18.22
C LEU A 255 -4.20 1.05 -18.41
N GLN A 256 -3.55 0.03 -17.85
CA GLN A 256 -2.13 -0.21 -18.04
C GLN A 256 -1.77 -0.31 -19.54
N HIS A 257 -2.53 -1.12 -20.29
CA HIS A 257 -2.31 -1.27 -21.73
C HIS A 257 -2.47 0.06 -22.49
N ARG A 258 -3.42 0.91 -22.10
CA ARG A 258 -3.61 2.24 -22.71
C ARG A 258 -2.51 3.23 -22.37
N LEU A 259 -1.98 3.17 -21.15
CA LEU A 259 -0.89 4.04 -20.72
C LEU A 259 0.46 3.64 -21.34
N GLY A 260 0.55 2.45 -21.94
CA GLY A 260 1.76 1.97 -22.62
C GLY A 260 2.94 1.75 -21.67
N TRP A 261 2.70 1.70 -20.35
CA TRP A 261 3.74 1.50 -19.36
C TRP A 261 4.30 0.09 -19.45
N ALA A 262 5.63 0.00 -19.33
CA ALA A 262 6.34 -1.27 -19.36
C ALA A 262 5.79 -2.20 -18.28
N ARG A 263 5.47 -3.43 -18.66
CA ARG A 263 4.99 -4.45 -17.71
C ARG A 263 6.09 -4.75 -16.70
N ALA A 264 5.72 -4.98 -15.43
CA ALA A 264 6.69 -5.42 -14.44
C ALA A 264 7.41 -6.69 -14.94
N GLU A 265 8.74 -6.66 -14.98
CA GLU A 265 9.54 -7.86 -15.24
C GLU A 265 9.29 -8.84 -14.08
N SER A 266 8.84 -10.06 -14.35
CA SER A 266 8.68 -11.07 -13.30
C SER A 266 10.00 -11.81 -13.11
N GLN A 267 10.51 -11.88 -11.88
CA GLN A 267 11.49 -12.89 -11.51
C GLN A 267 10.75 -14.01 -10.82
N GLY A 268 11.13 -15.23 -11.16
CA GLY A 268 10.51 -16.40 -10.62
C GLY A 268 11.52 -17.45 -10.22
N VAL A 269 11.01 -18.50 -9.60
CA VAL A 269 11.75 -19.73 -9.36
C VAL A 269 11.31 -20.74 -10.41
N PHE A 270 12.27 -21.23 -11.20
CA PHE A 270 12.07 -22.39 -12.04
C PHE A 270 12.37 -23.63 -11.23
N VAL A 271 11.39 -24.54 -11.16
CA VAL A 271 11.55 -25.89 -10.62
C VAL A 271 11.26 -26.85 -11.76
N GLY A 272 12.25 -27.56 -12.28
CA GLY A 272 12.10 -28.34 -13.50
C GLY A 272 12.60 -29.77 -13.40
N HIS A 273 12.27 -30.53 -14.45
CA HIS A 273 12.74 -31.90 -14.70
C HIS A 273 12.19 -32.97 -13.76
N PHE A 274 10.98 -32.76 -13.21
CA PHE A 274 10.30 -33.76 -12.40
C PHE A 274 9.27 -34.56 -13.20
N GLY A 275 9.10 -35.85 -12.89
CA GLY A 275 8.06 -36.71 -13.47
C GLY A 275 6.70 -36.54 -12.79
N LEU A 276 5.66 -37.18 -13.33
CA LEU A 276 4.28 -37.14 -12.80
C LEU A 276 4.17 -37.60 -11.34
N GLU A 277 4.94 -38.63 -10.94
CA GLU A 277 4.94 -39.14 -9.56
C GLU A 277 5.49 -38.14 -8.53
N ALA A 278 6.37 -37.24 -8.98
CA ALA A 278 6.95 -36.19 -8.14
C ALA A 278 6.11 -34.90 -8.17
N ALA A 279 5.19 -34.73 -9.13
CA ALA A 279 4.42 -33.50 -9.31
C ALA A 279 3.57 -33.12 -8.10
N VAL A 280 2.90 -34.10 -7.47
CA VAL A 280 2.10 -33.86 -6.25
C VAL A 280 2.97 -33.41 -5.09
N ARG A 281 4.13 -34.06 -4.90
CA ARG A 281 5.09 -33.67 -3.85
C ARG A 281 5.67 -32.28 -4.10
N VAL A 282 6.03 -31.96 -5.34
CA VAL A 282 6.50 -30.63 -5.73
C VAL A 282 5.42 -29.58 -5.46
N ALA A 283 4.17 -29.84 -5.83
CA ALA A 283 3.05 -28.93 -5.57
C ALA A 283 2.83 -28.70 -4.07
N CYS A 284 2.82 -29.75 -3.24
CA CYS A 284 2.68 -29.62 -1.79
C CYS A 284 3.84 -28.83 -1.16
N THR A 285 5.08 -29.12 -1.53
CA THR A 285 6.25 -28.39 -1.00
C THR A 285 6.26 -26.92 -1.44
N LEU A 286 5.87 -26.63 -2.68
CA LEU A 286 5.68 -25.25 -3.13
C LEU A 286 4.55 -24.57 -2.35
N GLN A 287 3.47 -25.28 -2.05
CA GLN A 287 2.37 -24.73 -1.28
C GLN A 287 2.80 -24.38 0.15
N ASP A 288 3.53 -25.27 0.83
CA ASP A 288 4.00 -25.06 2.21
C ASP A 288 5.04 -23.93 2.32
N GLU A 289 5.98 -23.85 1.38
CA GLU A 289 7.07 -22.85 1.41
C GLU A 289 6.63 -21.47 0.90
N VAL A 290 5.63 -21.40 0.03
CA VAL A 290 5.29 -20.17 -0.68
C VAL A 290 4.05 -19.47 -0.11
N THR A 291 3.12 -20.18 0.53
CA THR A 291 1.93 -19.57 1.17
C THR A 291 2.27 -18.58 2.29
N ALA A 292 3.47 -18.65 2.87
CA ALA A 292 3.81 -17.88 4.06
C ALA A 292 4.04 -16.36 3.83
N ASP A 293 4.46 -15.88 2.65
CA ASP A 293 4.97 -14.48 2.60
C ASP A 293 4.97 -13.71 1.25
N SER A 294 4.45 -14.23 0.12
CA SER A 294 4.42 -13.42 -1.14
C SER A 294 3.34 -13.79 -2.15
N GLU A 295 3.11 -12.93 -3.14
CA GLU A 295 2.33 -13.24 -4.34
C GLU A 295 3.17 -14.00 -5.35
N TYR A 296 2.67 -15.14 -5.81
CA TYR A 296 3.28 -15.94 -6.85
C TYR A 296 2.22 -16.43 -7.83
N ASP A 297 2.57 -16.46 -9.11
CA ASP A 297 1.84 -17.16 -10.14
C ASP A 297 2.58 -18.48 -10.40
N LEU A 298 1.99 -19.59 -9.97
CA LEU A 298 2.53 -20.92 -10.23
C LEU A 298 1.97 -21.46 -11.53
N GLN A 299 2.83 -21.62 -12.52
CA GLN A 299 2.48 -22.17 -13.82
C GLN A 299 3.25 -23.48 -14.03
N VAL A 300 2.53 -24.58 -14.20
CA VAL A 300 3.14 -25.89 -14.51
C VAL A 300 3.02 -26.15 -16.00
N TYR A 301 4.11 -26.63 -16.59
CA TYR A 301 4.27 -26.88 -18.01
C TYR A 301 4.82 -28.29 -18.23
N GLN A 302 4.49 -28.87 -19.39
CA GLN A 302 4.97 -30.18 -19.83
C GLN A 302 5.98 -29.98 -20.96
N LEU A 303 7.17 -30.60 -20.83
CA LEU A 303 8.27 -30.48 -21.79
C LEU A 303 8.05 -31.31 -23.06
N ASP A 304 7.55 -32.54 -22.91
CA ASP A 304 7.29 -33.46 -24.04
C ASP A 304 5.85 -33.95 -24.00
N LYS A 305 5.11 -33.69 -25.09
CA LYS A 305 3.71 -34.15 -25.27
C LYS A 305 3.61 -35.61 -25.74
N ASP A 306 4.65 -36.13 -26.39
CA ASP A 306 4.61 -37.42 -27.11
C ASP A 306 5.45 -38.53 -26.42
N SER A 307 5.89 -38.31 -25.18
CA SER A 307 6.65 -39.29 -24.38
C SER A 307 5.75 -40.01 -23.38
N ASP A 308 5.91 -41.34 -23.24
CA ASP A 308 5.26 -42.15 -22.20
C ASP A 308 5.65 -41.72 -20.76
N ASP A 309 6.76 -40.98 -20.61
CA ASP A 309 7.18 -40.34 -19.36
C ASP A 309 7.35 -38.82 -19.57
N PRO A 310 6.30 -38.01 -19.36
CA PRO A 310 6.35 -36.58 -19.60
C PRO A 310 7.05 -35.85 -18.46
N ARG A 311 8.15 -35.16 -18.79
CA ARG A 311 8.82 -34.26 -17.84
C ARG A 311 8.05 -32.97 -17.67
N LEU A 312 7.91 -32.54 -16.42
CA LEU A 312 7.20 -31.33 -16.04
C LEU A 312 8.19 -30.26 -15.54
N TYR A 313 7.81 -28.99 -15.69
CA TYR A 313 8.44 -27.88 -14.99
C TYR A 313 7.39 -26.92 -14.43
N ALA A 314 7.65 -26.41 -13.24
CA ALA A 314 6.88 -25.41 -12.54
C ALA A 314 7.65 -24.08 -12.56
N LEU A 315 6.97 -23.03 -12.97
CA LEU A 315 7.45 -21.66 -12.94
C LEU A 315 6.68 -20.92 -11.86
N LEU A 316 7.40 -20.39 -10.87
CA LEU A 316 6.82 -19.64 -9.78
C LEU A 316 7.16 -18.16 -9.97
N GLU A 317 6.32 -17.42 -10.70
CA GLU A 317 6.56 -16.01 -11.02
C GLU A 317 6.10 -15.10 -9.88
N THR A 318 7.00 -14.28 -9.34
CA THR A 318 6.63 -13.21 -8.41
C THR A 318 6.69 -11.88 -9.17
N PRO A 319 5.61 -11.06 -9.19
CA PRO A 319 5.68 -9.72 -9.78
C PRO A 319 6.75 -8.92 -9.03
N LEU A 320 7.77 -8.40 -9.72
CA LEU A 320 8.77 -7.59 -9.02
C LEU A 320 8.19 -6.25 -8.58
N ALA A 321 8.36 -5.98 -7.28
CA ALA A 321 8.67 -4.62 -6.87
C ALA A 321 10.16 -4.36 -7.14
N GLU A 322 10.49 -3.29 -7.84
CA GLU A 322 11.88 -2.88 -8.08
C GLU A 322 12.55 -2.53 -6.75
N GLY A 323 13.54 -3.31 -6.32
CA GLY A 323 14.27 -3.07 -5.08
C GLY A 323 15.26 -4.17 -4.71
N SER A 324 16.30 -3.82 -3.94
CA SER A 324 17.34 -4.77 -3.48
C SER A 324 16.83 -5.84 -2.51
N ARG A 325 15.72 -5.56 -1.80
CA ARG A 325 15.03 -6.54 -0.94
C ARG A 325 14.45 -7.70 -1.74
N CYS A 326 13.88 -7.43 -2.93
CA CYS A 326 13.26 -8.47 -3.75
C CYS A 326 14.30 -9.47 -4.26
N ALA A 327 15.48 -8.98 -4.69
CA ALA A 327 16.58 -9.85 -5.09
C ALA A 327 17.08 -10.74 -3.94
N TRP A 328 17.26 -10.16 -2.75
CA TRP A 328 17.69 -10.92 -1.56
C TRP A 328 16.64 -11.93 -1.08
N GLU A 329 15.36 -11.54 -1.02
CA GLU A 329 14.26 -12.45 -0.65
C GLU A 329 14.11 -13.59 -1.64
N LEU A 330 14.25 -13.31 -2.93
CA LEU A 330 14.19 -14.32 -3.98
C LEU A 330 15.39 -15.26 -3.90
N GLU A 331 16.60 -14.77 -3.65
CA GLU A 331 17.77 -15.61 -3.38
C GLU A 331 17.57 -16.52 -2.16
N GLN A 332 17.08 -15.98 -1.03
CA GLN A 332 16.80 -16.76 0.17
C GLN A 332 15.72 -17.81 -0.07
N ARG A 333 14.70 -17.48 -0.88
CA ARG A 333 13.63 -18.41 -1.25
C ARG A 333 14.15 -19.51 -2.18
N VAL A 334 14.96 -19.18 -3.19
CA VAL A 334 15.63 -20.18 -4.04
C VAL A 334 16.51 -21.11 -3.20
N ARG A 335 17.26 -20.59 -2.23
CA ARG A 335 18.08 -21.40 -1.30
C ARG A 335 17.23 -22.35 -0.45
N ARG A 336 16.10 -21.89 0.09
CA ARG A 336 15.16 -22.72 0.85
C ARG A 336 14.56 -23.82 -0.01
N LEU A 337 13.99 -23.46 -1.17
CA LEU A 337 13.41 -24.43 -2.10
C LEU A 337 14.44 -25.45 -2.58
N ARG A 338 15.67 -25.03 -2.87
CA ARG A 338 16.75 -25.95 -3.26
C ARG A 338 17.08 -26.96 -2.14
N LYS A 339 16.98 -26.55 -0.88
CA LYS A 339 17.16 -27.44 0.28
C LYS A 339 15.96 -28.39 0.45
N SER A 340 14.74 -27.90 0.28
CA SER A 340 13.51 -28.70 0.40
C SER A 340 13.38 -29.73 -0.74
N PHE A 341 13.92 -29.42 -1.92
CA PHE A 341 13.91 -30.32 -3.09
C PHE A 341 15.18 -31.18 -3.23
N SER A 342 16.16 -31.09 -2.33
CA SER A 342 17.41 -31.89 -2.45
C SER A 342 17.20 -33.40 -2.28
N ALA A 343 16.04 -33.82 -1.77
CA ALA A 343 15.68 -35.23 -1.58
C ALA A 343 14.95 -35.84 -2.80
N LEU A 344 14.63 -35.04 -3.82
CA LEU A 344 14.01 -35.50 -5.06
C LEU A 344 15.07 -35.56 -6.16
N ASP A 345 15.34 -36.77 -6.66
CA ASP A 345 16.30 -36.96 -7.75
C ASP A 345 15.81 -36.29 -9.05
N GLY A 346 16.71 -35.56 -9.70
CA GLY A 346 16.47 -34.93 -11.00
C GLY A 346 15.77 -33.57 -10.97
N VAL A 347 15.39 -33.02 -9.81
CA VAL A 347 14.70 -31.72 -9.73
C VAL A 347 15.69 -30.55 -9.73
N GLU A 348 15.63 -29.69 -10.75
CA GLU A 348 16.46 -28.48 -10.86
C GLU A 348 15.71 -27.25 -10.34
N VAL A 349 16.30 -26.52 -9.39
CA VAL A 349 15.75 -25.26 -8.87
C VAL A 349 16.69 -24.10 -9.22
N ARG A 350 16.21 -23.12 -9.99
CA ARG A 350 16.99 -21.93 -10.37
C ARG A 350 16.15 -20.66 -10.45
N GLN A 351 16.82 -19.51 -10.43
CA GLN A 351 16.19 -18.23 -10.67
C GLN A 351 15.87 -18.05 -12.16
N TYR A 352 14.71 -17.47 -12.45
CA TYR A 352 14.22 -17.14 -13.78
C TYR A 352 13.86 -15.66 -13.84
N VAL A 353 14.13 -15.00 -14.98
CA VAL A 353 13.78 -13.59 -15.23
C VAL A 353 12.98 -13.54 -16.53
N ARG A 354 11.73 -13.11 -16.48
CA ARG A 354 10.87 -12.94 -17.65
C ARG A 354 11.13 -11.58 -18.28
N ARG A 355 11.75 -11.56 -19.47
CA ARG A 355 11.92 -10.35 -20.29
C ARG A 355 10.78 -10.21 -21.28
N ALA A 356 10.23 -9.00 -21.39
CA ALA A 356 9.06 -8.68 -22.23
C ALA A 356 9.20 -9.05 -23.72
N GLU A 357 10.43 -9.14 -24.24
CA GLU A 357 10.69 -9.48 -25.66
C GLU A 357 10.36 -10.94 -26.04
N HIS A 358 10.15 -11.85 -25.08
CA HIS A 358 9.97 -13.28 -25.35
C HIS A 358 8.52 -13.76 -25.51
N GLU A 359 7.51 -12.88 -25.49
CA GLU A 359 6.10 -13.27 -25.62
C GLU A 359 5.76 -13.97 -26.96
N ARG A 360 6.58 -13.83 -28.02
CA ARG A 360 6.35 -14.51 -29.30
C ARG A 360 6.72 -16.00 -29.34
N ARG A 361 7.45 -16.54 -28.35
CA ARG A 361 7.92 -17.95 -28.38
C ARG A 361 7.12 -18.91 -27.51
N VAL A 362 6.26 -18.44 -26.60
CA VAL A 362 5.47 -19.30 -25.71
C VAL A 362 4.05 -19.47 -26.26
N GLN A 363 3.97 -20.04 -27.46
CA GLN A 363 2.72 -20.57 -28.00
C GLN A 363 2.66 -22.04 -27.63
N GLN A 364 2.11 -22.35 -26.45
CA GLN A 364 1.23 -23.49 -26.17
C GLN A 364 1.10 -23.70 -24.65
N ARG A 365 0.08 -23.04 -24.07
CA ARG A 365 -0.42 -23.26 -22.71
C ARG A 365 -1.20 -24.57 -22.64
N ILE A 366 -0.90 -25.43 -21.66
CA ILE A 366 -1.86 -26.43 -21.17
C ILE A 366 -2.37 -25.89 -19.82
N VAL A 367 -3.69 -25.72 -19.74
CA VAL A 367 -4.56 -25.34 -18.60
C VAL A 367 -3.98 -25.70 -17.22
N ALA A 368 -3.94 -24.85 -16.18
CA ALA A 368 -5.10 -24.31 -15.45
C ALA A 368 -4.83 -22.93 -14.82
N GLN A 369 -5.80 -22.03 -14.99
CA GLN A 369 -5.88 -20.78 -14.24
C GLN A 369 -6.53 -21.10 -12.90
N ASP A 370 -5.77 -21.54 -11.90
CA ASP A 370 -6.33 -21.71 -10.56
C ASP A 370 -6.30 -20.37 -9.82
N GLN A 371 -7.33 -19.58 -10.08
CA GLN A 371 -7.65 -18.37 -9.32
C GLN A 371 -8.59 -18.66 -8.16
N ARG A 372 -8.78 -19.93 -7.74
CA ARG A 372 -9.77 -20.26 -6.72
C ARG A 372 -9.15 -20.44 -5.34
N ARG A 373 -9.79 -19.75 -4.40
CA ARG A 373 -9.92 -20.11 -2.99
C ARG A 373 -9.50 -21.56 -2.72
N ILE A 374 -8.54 -21.73 -1.84
CA ILE A 374 -8.46 -22.93 -1.02
C ILE A 374 -9.67 -22.87 -0.07
N ASP A 375 -10.84 -23.28 -0.56
CA ASP A 375 -11.91 -23.78 0.28
C ASP A 375 -11.60 -25.26 0.50
N HIS A 376 -11.49 -25.63 1.78
CA HIS A 376 -11.23 -26.97 2.26
C HIS A 376 -12.12 -28.04 1.60
N ARG A 377 -11.50 -29.10 1.09
CA ARG A 377 -11.98 -30.47 1.27
C ARG A 377 -10.82 -31.41 1.54
#